data_AF-A0A4P9Z146-F1
#
_entry.id   AF-A0A4P9Z146-F1
#
_cell.length_a   1.000
_cell.length_b   1.000
_cell.length_c   1.000
_cell.angle_alpha   90.00
_cell.angle_beta   90.00
_cell.angle_gamma   90.00
#
_symmetry.space_group_name_H-M   'P 1'
#
loop_
_entity.id
_entity.type
_entity.pdbx_description
1 polymer ?
#
loop_
_entity_poly.entity_id
_entity_poly.type
_entity_poly.pdbx_seq_one_letter_code
_entity_poly.pdbx_strand_id
1 'polypeptide(L)'
;MFTPNTEALVKKVQTTPSPAALIPLLAKAPASVLAGKCPAGDPLDVLSPEQHSLGYSYFLMQRCQSETKADELAVYLLRFVETFSRDQMLLDPMKFNQLGAVVAKLITNGLNPTFGIRVLMLAIQRFRPTPGHLTGLHASMLQLALVQQRPHTALALLEQPITHIDAKLLGSKLDPFLLYHYYGGVVYALLKRYREAMLFFQQMIELPQYASGVVLRTCRGCATVYNDLMPFFDSSSIGELCNYIQTNKQALTEDGNYTLALLLPNALRNLVIKRLPKIYSNMSLARIAEMAELRSAAEVEQHILAMVNANELRASITRRGSATGAVEGTVQFEGATPPTGRLPPDVSQEGIAQLMQQVAALSELVRNAELQLATSTEFMGRSMGAHMEDMSMDEVDYMVGNISSAVGAKGFH
;
A
#
# COMPACT_ATOMS: atom_id res chain seq x y z
N MET A 1 -8.75 -32.89 -24.21
CA MET A 1 -9.42 -33.14 -25.50
C MET A 1 -8.79 -32.25 -26.55
N PHE A 2 -8.40 -32.80 -27.69
CA PHE A 2 -7.88 -32.00 -28.82
C PHE A 2 -9.04 -31.24 -29.45
N THR A 3 -8.84 -29.96 -29.75
CA THR A 3 -9.87 -29.17 -30.44
C THR A 3 -9.24 -28.55 -31.70
N PRO A 4 -9.81 -28.71 -32.90
CA PRO A 4 -9.26 -28.07 -34.10
C PRO A 4 -9.22 -26.53 -33.99
N ASN A 5 -10.08 -25.98 -33.13
CA ASN A 5 -10.14 -24.56 -32.83
C ASN A 5 -8.94 -24.04 -32.03
N THR A 6 -8.24 -24.87 -31.24
CA THR A 6 -7.00 -24.44 -30.55
C THR A 6 -5.86 -24.24 -31.50
N GLU A 7 -5.65 -25.18 -32.42
CA GLU A 7 -4.56 -25.09 -33.38
C GLU A 7 -4.74 -23.88 -34.31
N ALA A 8 -5.96 -23.62 -34.76
CA ALA A 8 -6.29 -22.43 -35.54
C ALA A 8 -5.99 -21.12 -34.77
N LEU A 9 -6.24 -21.10 -33.47
CA LEU A 9 -5.97 -19.93 -32.62
C LEU A 9 -4.47 -19.74 -32.40
N VAL A 10 -3.72 -20.82 -32.12
CA VAL A 10 -2.25 -20.77 -31.96
C VAL A 10 -1.57 -20.29 -33.24
N LYS A 11 -1.97 -20.81 -34.41
CA LYS A 11 -1.46 -20.34 -35.71
C LYS A 11 -1.74 -18.85 -35.92
N LYS A 12 -2.96 -18.39 -35.59
CA LYS A 12 -3.30 -16.95 -35.68
C LYS A 12 -2.44 -16.09 -34.75
N VAL A 13 -2.13 -16.56 -33.54
CA VAL A 13 -1.23 -15.85 -32.62
C VAL A 13 0.18 -15.73 -33.21
N GLN A 14 0.68 -16.76 -33.92
CA GLN A 14 2.01 -16.73 -34.55
C GLN A 14 2.07 -15.86 -35.82
N THR A 15 1.00 -15.83 -36.62
CA THR A 15 1.02 -15.16 -37.92
C THR A 15 0.63 -13.69 -37.85
N THR A 16 0.00 -13.23 -36.76
CA THR A 16 -0.53 -11.86 -36.68
C THR A 16 0.57 -10.88 -36.29
N PRO A 17 0.90 -9.88 -37.13
CA PRO A 17 1.99 -8.95 -36.84
C PRO A 17 1.63 -7.89 -35.79
N SER A 18 0.32 -7.58 -35.63
CA SER A 18 -0.16 -6.62 -34.62
C SER A 18 -0.80 -7.35 -33.43
N PRO A 19 -0.19 -7.33 -32.24
CA PRO A 19 -0.73 -8.01 -31.06
C PRO A 19 -2.06 -7.42 -30.57
N ALA A 20 -2.35 -6.15 -30.84
CA ALA A 20 -3.61 -5.51 -30.45
C ALA A 20 -4.83 -6.12 -31.16
N ALA A 21 -4.66 -6.58 -32.40
CA ALA A 21 -5.74 -7.23 -33.16
C ALA A 21 -6.13 -8.60 -32.59
N LEU A 22 -5.28 -9.21 -31.75
CA LEU A 22 -5.53 -10.51 -31.12
C LEU A 22 -6.45 -10.40 -29.91
N ILE A 23 -6.51 -9.25 -29.22
CA ILE A 23 -7.33 -9.06 -28.00
C ILE A 23 -8.79 -9.50 -28.18
N PRO A 24 -9.56 -9.01 -29.17
CA PRO A 24 -10.96 -9.37 -29.30
C PRO A 24 -11.16 -10.86 -29.63
N LEU A 25 -10.19 -11.49 -30.30
CA LEU A 25 -10.23 -12.92 -30.63
C LEU A 25 -9.93 -13.79 -29.41
N LEU A 26 -8.93 -13.39 -28.61
CA LEU A 26 -8.53 -14.10 -27.39
C LEU A 26 -9.56 -13.93 -26.27
N ALA A 27 -10.14 -12.74 -26.12
CA ALA A 27 -11.18 -12.46 -25.13
C ALA A 27 -12.50 -13.21 -25.42
N LYS A 28 -12.83 -13.45 -26.69
CA LYS A 28 -14.02 -14.20 -27.10
C LYS A 28 -13.78 -15.71 -27.21
N ALA A 29 -12.55 -16.18 -27.11
CA ALA A 29 -12.23 -17.59 -27.22
C ALA A 29 -12.83 -18.37 -26.02
N PRO A 30 -13.50 -19.52 -26.26
CA PRO A 30 -14.08 -20.29 -25.17
C PRO A 30 -12.99 -20.91 -24.30
N ALA A 31 -13.27 -21.02 -23.00
CA ALA A 31 -12.37 -21.60 -22.00
C ALA A 31 -11.86 -23.02 -22.37
N SER A 32 -12.70 -23.83 -23.02
CA SER A 32 -12.34 -25.18 -23.49
C SER A 32 -11.27 -25.17 -24.58
N VAL A 33 -11.24 -24.13 -25.42
CA VAL A 33 -10.20 -23.92 -26.42
C VAL A 33 -8.94 -23.41 -25.71
N LEU A 34 -9.02 -22.37 -24.89
CA LEU A 34 -7.83 -21.86 -24.20
C LEU A 34 -7.18 -22.87 -23.21
N ALA A 35 -7.94 -23.84 -22.69
CA ALA A 35 -7.39 -24.95 -21.89
C ALA A 35 -6.98 -26.17 -22.73
N GLY A 36 -7.36 -26.23 -24.01
CA GLY A 36 -7.12 -27.38 -24.88
C GLY A 36 -5.65 -27.57 -25.25
N LYS A 37 -5.32 -28.79 -25.69
CA LYS A 37 -4.00 -29.14 -26.25
C LYS A 37 -4.10 -29.19 -27.78
N CYS A 38 -2.98 -28.94 -28.46
CA CYS A 38 -2.89 -29.06 -29.91
C CYS A 38 -2.29 -30.43 -30.29
N PRO A 39 -2.58 -30.95 -31.50
CA PRO A 39 -1.96 -32.19 -31.99
C PRO A 39 -0.45 -32.07 -32.15
N ALA A 40 0.04 -30.88 -32.50
CA ALA A 40 1.45 -30.57 -32.72
C ALA A 40 2.28 -30.41 -31.43
N GLY A 41 1.65 -30.47 -30.26
CA GLY A 41 2.29 -30.23 -28.97
C GLY A 41 1.45 -29.32 -28.08
N ASP A 42 1.97 -29.02 -26.90
CA ASP A 42 1.31 -28.09 -26.00
C ASP A 42 1.42 -26.65 -26.55
N PRO A 43 0.31 -25.89 -26.70
CA PRO A 43 0.34 -24.44 -26.98
C PRO A 43 1.38 -23.65 -26.17
N LEU A 44 1.62 -24.01 -24.91
CA LEU A 44 2.61 -23.33 -24.08
C LEU A 44 4.05 -23.68 -24.47
N ASP A 45 4.32 -24.82 -25.09
CA ASP A 45 5.66 -25.16 -25.61
C ASP A 45 5.91 -24.60 -27.00
N VAL A 46 4.84 -24.45 -27.79
CA VAL A 46 4.91 -23.94 -29.16
C VAL A 46 5.03 -22.41 -29.21
N LEU A 47 4.42 -21.71 -28.25
CA LEU A 47 4.46 -20.25 -28.18
C LEU A 47 5.63 -19.76 -27.33
N SER A 48 6.40 -18.81 -27.86
CA SER A 48 7.45 -18.11 -27.11
C SER A 48 6.85 -17.00 -26.23
N PRO A 49 7.16 -16.94 -24.92
CA PRO A 49 6.64 -15.89 -24.05
C PRO A 49 7.14 -14.49 -24.40
N GLU A 50 8.30 -14.37 -25.03
CA GLU A 50 8.89 -13.07 -25.43
C GLU A 50 8.18 -12.46 -26.65
N GLN A 51 7.91 -13.26 -27.68
CA GLN A 51 7.32 -12.77 -28.94
C GLN A 51 5.79 -12.83 -28.93
N HIS A 52 5.20 -13.76 -28.18
CA HIS A 52 3.76 -14.02 -28.15
C HIS A 52 3.17 -13.84 -26.75
N SER A 53 3.71 -12.90 -25.96
CA SER A 53 3.34 -12.71 -24.54
C SER A 53 1.84 -12.63 -24.32
N LEU A 54 1.12 -11.88 -25.17
CA LEU A 54 -0.34 -11.70 -25.06
C LEU A 54 -1.10 -13.01 -25.29
N GLY A 55 -0.82 -13.73 -26.37
CA GLY A 55 -1.45 -15.03 -26.61
C GLY A 55 -1.10 -16.04 -25.51
N TYR A 56 0.18 -16.11 -25.15
CA TYR A 56 0.70 -17.00 -24.12
C TYR A 56 0.01 -16.78 -22.77
N SER A 57 -0.18 -15.53 -22.35
CA SER A 57 -0.83 -15.21 -21.08
C SER A 57 -2.28 -15.70 -21.04
N TYR A 58 -3.02 -15.60 -22.15
CA TYR A 58 -4.40 -16.10 -22.22
C TYR A 58 -4.50 -17.62 -22.05
N PHE A 59 -3.66 -18.40 -22.74
CA PHE A 59 -3.60 -19.85 -22.57
C PHE A 59 -3.16 -20.24 -21.16
N LEU A 60 -2.10 -19.61 -20.65
CA LEU A 60 -1.54 -19.92 -19.34
C LEU A 60 -2.53 -19.62 -18.21
N MET A 61 -3.09 -18.40 -18.18
CA MET A 61 -4.04 -18.02 -17.11
C MET A 61 -5.28 -18.91 -17.13
N GLN A 62 -5.78 -19.27 -18.30
CA GLN A 62 -6.96 -20.16 -18.38
C GLN A 62 -6.64 -21.55 -17.83
N ARG A 63 -5.47 -22.10 -18.15
CA ARG A 63 -5.08 -23.42 -17.66
C ARG A 63 -4.83 -23.45 -16.18
N CYS A 64 -4.16 -22.45 -15.64
CA CYS A 64 -4.00 -22.33 -14.20
C CYS A 64 -5.33 -22.15 -13.46
N GLN A 65 -6.40 -21.71 -14.15
CA GLN A 65 -7.75 -21.72 -13.59
C GLN A 65 -8.44 -23.09 -13.69
N SER A 66 -8.17 -23.89 -14.72
CA SER A 66 -8.87 -25.16 -14.97
C SER A 66 -8.17 -26.41 -14.41
N GLU A 67 -6.84 -26.42 -14.38
CA GLU A 67 -6.04 -27.60 -14.03
C GLU A 67 -5.68 -27.65 -12.53
N THR A 68 -5.57 -28.87 -12.02
CA THR A 68 -5.25 -29.16 -10.60
C THR A 68 -3.76 -29.39 -10.36
N LYS A 69 -2.97 -29.66 -11.41
CA LYS A 69 -1.53 -29.95 -11.30
C LYS A 69 -0.71 -28.66 -11.22
N ALA A 70 -0.48 -28.18 -10.01
CA ALA A 70 0.23 -26.93 -9.76
C ALA A 70 1.71 -26.96 -10.20
N ASP A 71 2.41 -28.08 -10.04
CA ASP A 71 3.86 -28.16 -10.25
C ASP A 71 4.28 -28.07 -11.72
N GLU A 72 3.55 -28.71 -12.62
CA GLU A 72 3.81 -28.64 -14.07
C GLU A 72 3.60 -27.20 -14.58
N LEU A 73 2.58 -26.51 -14.08
CA LEU A 73 2.26 -25.12 -14.44
C LEU A 73 3.22 -24.10 -13.83
N ALA A 74 3.86 -24.42 -12.70
CA ALA A 74 4.83 -23.55 -12.05
C ALA A 74 6.00 -23.21 -12.98
N VAL A 75 6.49 -24.18 -13.74
CA VAL A 75 7.59 -24.01 -14.71
C VAL A 75 7.19 -23.02 -15.81
N TYR A 76 5.98 -23.18 -16.36
CA TYR A 76 5.47 -22.28 -17.39
C TYR A 76 5.22 -20.85 -16.87
N LEU A 77 4.79 -20.71 -15.62
CA LEU A 77 4.62 -19.41 -14.96
C LEU A 77 5.93 -18.68 -14.76
N LEU A 78 6.95 -19.36 -14.24
CA LEU A 78 8.26 -18.75 -14.05
C LEU A 78 8.86 -18.33 -15.39
N ARG A 79 8.84 -19.21 -16.39
CA ARG A 79 9.34 -18.92 -17.75
C ARG A 79 8.64 -17.71 -18.37
N PHE A 80 7.33 -17.61 -18.20
CA PHE A 80 6.55 -16.46 -18.67
C PHE A 80 6.99 -15.17 -17.98
N VAL A 81 7.02 -15.15 -16.64
CA VAL A 81 7.36 -13.95 -15.87
C VAL A 81 8.81 -13.50 -16.13
N GLU A 82 9.73 -14.42 -16.42
CA GLU A 82 11.12 -14.08 -16.72
C GLU A 82 11.33 -13.44 -18.10
N THR A 83 10.48 -13.74 -19.09
CA THR A 83 10.76 -13.42 -20.50
C THR A 83 9.68 -12.59 -21.20
N PHE A 84 8.53 -12.33 -20.57
CA PHE A 84 7.45 -11.60 -21.23
C PHE A 84 7.86 -10.19 -21.69
N SER A 85 7.24 -9.75 -22.78
CA SER A 85 7.32 -8.39 -23.32
C SER A 85 6.32 -7.47 -22.62
N ARG A 86 6.83 -6.39 -22.04
CA ARG A 86 6.03 -5.38 -21.34
C ARG A 86 5.06 -4.68 -22.28
N ASP A 87 5.49 -4.34 -23.50
CA ASP A 87 4.67 -3.59 -24.46
C ASP A 87 3.41 -4.36 -24.86
N GLN A 88 3.52 -5.69 -25.01
CA GLN A 88 2.37 -6.54 -25.29
C GLN A 88 1.43 -6.66 -24.09
N MET A 89 1.95 -6.72 -22.88
CA MET A 89 1.13 -6.78 -21.65
C MET A 89 0.41 -5.45 -21.37
N LEU A 90 0.98 -4.32 -21.79
CA LEU A 90 0.32 -3.02 -21.68
C LEU A 90 -0.91 -2.88 -22.59
N LEU A 91 -1.04 -3.73 -23.62
CA LEU A 91 -2.23 -3.75 -24.46
C LEU A 91 -3.45 -4.34 -23.73
N ASP A 92 -3.22 -5.25 -22.78
CA ASP A 92 -4.27 -5.80 -21.91
C ASP A 92 -3.79 -5.95 -20.44
N PRO A 93 -3.72 -4.83 -19.70
CA PRO A 93 -3.26 -4.81 -18.32
C PRO A 93 -4.18 -5.57 -17.36
N MET A 94 -5.49 -5.61 -17.67
CA MET A 94 -6.47 -6.35 -16.85
C MET A 94 -6.17 -7.84 -16.89
N LYS A 95 -5.81 -8.38 -18.06
CA LYS A 95 -5.40 -9.79 -18.16
C LYS A 95 -4.13 -10.07 -17.38
N PHE A 96 -3.15 -9.17 -17.42
CA PHE A 96 -1.93 -9.31 -16.63
C PHE A 96 -2.23 -9.29 -15.12
N ASN A 97 -3.12 -8.40 -14.67
CA ASN A 97 -3.53 -8.32 -13.26
C ASN A 97 -4.26 -9.58 -12.76
N GLN A 98 -4.85 -10.40 -13.64
CA GLN A 98 -5.41 -11.71 -13.27
C GLN A 98 -4.36 -12.71 -12.76
N LEU A 99 -3.07 -12.50 -13.06
CA LEU A 99 -1.97 -13.35 -12.58
C LEU A 99 -1.99 -13.50 -11.06
N GLY A 100 -2.34 -12.45 -10.32
CA GLY A 100 -2.44 -12.50 -8.85
C GLY A 100 -3.47 -13.52 -8.36
N ALA A 101 -4.68 -13.49 -8.92
CA ALA A 101 -5.75 -14.43 -8.58
C ALA A 101 -5.41 -15.86 -9.01
N VAL A 102 -4.76 -16.01 -10.16
CA VAL A 102 -4.31 -17.29 -10.69
C VAL A 102 -3.26 -17.94 -9.77
N VAL A 103 -2.24 -17.19 -9.37
CA VAL A 103 -1.21 -17.68 -8.43
C VAL A 103 -1.83 -18.05 -7.08
N ALA A 104 -2.77 -17.25 -6.58
CA ALA A 104 -3.49 -17.57 -5.34
C ALA A 104 -4.24 -18.92 -5.43
N LYS A 105 -4.92 -19.16 -6.55
CA LYS A 105 -5.62 -20.44 -6.79
C LYS A 105 -4.65 -21.61 -6.89
N LEU A 106 -3.50 -21.44 -7.54
CA LEU A 106 -2.50 -22.50 -7.61
C LEU A 106 -1.91 -22.83 -6.24
N ILE A 107 -1.72 -21.83 -5.38
CA ILE A 107 -1.29 -22.05 -3.98
C ILE A 107 -2.33 -22.89 -3.23
N THR A 108 -3.63 -22.62 -3.42
CA THR A 108 -4.67 -23.48 -2.83
C THR A 108 -4.68 -24.91 -3.40
N ASN A 109 -4.16 -25.10 -4.62
CA ASN A 109 -4.02 -26.40 -5.28
C ASN A 109 -2.67 -27.10 -5.00
N GLY A 110 -1.85 -26.58 -4.07
CA GLY A 110 -0.61 -27.21 -3.64
C GLY A 110 0.69 -26.55 -4.12
N LEU A 111 0.63 -25.44 -4.86
CA LEU A 111 1.83 -24.67 -5.23
C LEU A 111 2.51 -24.11 -3.97
N ASN A 112 3.84 -24.19 -3.90
CA ASN A 112 4.60 -23.60 -2.80
C ASN A 112 4.33 -22.08 -2.71
N PRO A 113 3.84 -21.55 -1.57
CA PRO A 113 3.53 -20.12 -1.43
C PRO A 113 4.73 -19.20 -1.61
N THR A 114 5.93 -19.63 -1.19
CA THR A 114 7.16 -18.84 -1.37
C THR A 114 7.50 -18.68 -2.85
N PHE A 115 7.27 -19.72 -3.64
CA PHE A 115 7.42 -19.65 -5.08
C PHE A 115 6.40 -18.70 -5.71
N GLY A 116 5.13 -18.78 -5.30
CA GLY A 116 4.09 -17.85 -5.77
C GLY A 116 4.41 -16.38 -5.47
N ILE A 117 4.90 -16.08 -4.27
CA ILE A 117 5.36 -14.73 -3.91
C ILE A 117 6.51 -14.28 -4.82
N ARG A 118 7.51 -15.15 -5.06
CA ARG A 118 8.64 -14.85 -5.96
C ARG A 118 8.16 -14.53 -7.37
N VAL A 119 7.23 -15.33 -7.92
CA VAL A 119 6.67 -15.12 -9.26
C VAL A 119 5.99 -13.75 -9.35
N LEU A 120 5.18 -13.36 -8.35
CA LEU A 120 4.53 -12.05 -8.37
C LEU A 120 5.51 -10.89 -8.20
N MET A 121 6.53 -11.03 -7.35
CA MET A 121 7.57 -10.00 -7.20
C MET A 121 8.33 -9.76 -8.49
N LEU A 122 8.72 -10.83 -9.21
CA LEU A 122 9.37 -10.71 -10.51
C LEU A 122 8.44 -10.07 -11.56
N ALA A 123 7.16 -10.45 -11.56
CA ALA A 123 6.16 -9.88 -12.46
C ALA A 123 5.96 -8.38 -12.22
N ILE A 124 5.88 -7.95 -10.96
CA ILE A 124 5.79 -6.54 -10.58
C ILE A 124 7.04 -5.78 -11.06
N GLN A 125 8.23 -6.30 -10.79
CA GLN A 125 9.50 -5.65 -11.12
C GLN A 125 9.68 -5.43 -12.63
N ARG A 126 9.26 -6.39 -13.46
CA ARG A 126 9.37 -6.27 -14.92
C ARG A 126 8.25 -5.47 -15.57
N PHE A 127 7.05 -5.51 -14.99
CA PHE A 127 5.90 -4.79 -15.56
C PHE A 127 5.97 -3.28 -15.31
N ARG A 128 6.54 -2.88 -14.17
CA ARG A 128 6.69 -1.47 -13.81
C ARG A 128 7.83 -0.78 -14.59
N PRO A 129 7.62 0.43 -15.16
CA PRO A 129 8.69 1.20 -15.80
C PRO A 129 9.76 1.66 -14.81
N THR A 130 9.34 2.14 -13.65
CA THR A 130 10.23 2.61 -12.58
C THR A 130 9.76 2.03 -11.24
N PRO A 131 10.62 2.00 -10.21
CA PRO A 131 10.26 1.44 -8.92
C PRO A 131 9.09 2.12 -8.23
N GLY A 132 8.83 3.40 -8.53
CA GLY A 132 7.73 4.16 -7.95
C GLY A 132 6.36 3.93 -8.59
N HIS A 133 6.21 3.01 -9.54
CA HIS A 133 4.91 2.76 -10.20
C HIS A 133 4.10 1.67 -9.50
N LEU A 134 2.85 2.00 -9.14
CA LEU A 134 1.88 1.04 -8.66
C LEU A 134 1.32 0.18 -9.81
N THR A 135 1.19 -1.12 -9.58
CA THR A 135 0.57 -2.07 -10.49
C THR A 135 -0.54 -2.83 -9.77
N GLY A 136 -1.51 -3.39 -10.52
CA GLY A 136 -2.61 -4.14 -9.92
C GLY A 136 -2.16 -5.38 -9.13
N LEU A 137 -0.99 -5.94 -9.45
CA LEU A 137 -0.41 -7.10 -8.77
C LEU A 137 0.10 -6.81 -7.35
N HIS A 138 0.35 -5.55 -6.98
CA HIS A 138 0.81 -5.21 -5.63
C HIS A 138 -0.22 -5.66 -4.58
N ALA A 139 -1.50 -5.36 -4.82
CA ALA A 139 -2.58 -5.78 -3.92
C ALA A 139 -2.64 -7.30 -3.76
N SER A 140 -2.53 -8.05 -4.85
CA SER A 140 -2.53 -9.53 -4.81
C SER A 140 -1.32 -10.10 -4.08
N MET A 141 -0.14 -9.50 -4.23
CA MET A 141 1.06 -9.92 -3.50
C MET A 141 0.87 -9.70 -1.99
N LEU A 142 0.39 -8.53 -1.57
CA LEU A 142 0.13 -8.22 -0.17
C LEU A 142 -0.92 -9.15 0.43
N GLN A 143 -2.00 -9.41 -0.31
CA GLN A 143 -3.03 -10.36 0.09
C GLN A 143 -2.43 -11.76 0.32
N LEU A 144 -1.57 -12.24 -0.56
CA LEU A 144 -0.90 -13.53 -0.40
C LEU A 144 0.04 -13.55 0.81
N ALA A 145 0.79 -12.48 1.06
CA ALA A 145 1.65 -12.37 2.24
C ALA A 145 0.84 -12.45 3.54
N LEU A 146 -0.35 -11.82 3.57
CA LEU A 146 -1.28 -11.85 4.71
C LEU A 146 -1.90 -13.23 4.91
N VAL A 147 -2.42 -13.85 3.84
CA VAL A 147 -3.02 -15.20 3.89
C VAL A 147 -2.01 -16.25 4.36
N GLN A 148 -0.75 -16.11 3.93
CA GLN A 148 0.34 -17.00 4.34
C GLN A 148 0.92 -16.68 5.72
N GLN A 149 0.40 -15.66 6.40
CA GLN A 149 0.88 -15.18 7.71
C GLN A 149 2.38 -14.82 7.71
N ARG A 150 2.89 -14.30 6.58
CA ARG A 150 4.30 -13.88 6.43
C ARG A 150 4.39 -12.41 6.03
N PRO A 151 3.97 -11.46 6.90
CA PRO A 151 3.94 -10.03 6.59
C PRO A 151 5.31 -9.43 6.28
N HIS A 152 6.40 -9.98 6.84
CA HIS A 152 7.77 -9.51 6.57
C HIS A 152 8.15 -9.57 5.08
N THR A 153 7.60 -10.53 4.33
CA THR A 153 7.89 -10.66 2.88
C THR A 153 7.38 -9.48 2.06
N ALA A 154 6.37 -8.77 2.57
CA ALA A 154 5.79 -7.60 1.92
C ALA A 154 6.58 -6.31 2.17
N LEU A 155 7.47 -6.25 3.16
CA LEU A 155 8.23 -5.03 3.50
C LEU A 155 9.11 -4.56 2.34
N ALA A 156 9.75 -5.50 1.63
CA ALA A 156 10.60 -5.18 0.48
C ALA A 156 9.83 -4.43 -0.63
N LEU A 157 8.51 -4.63 -0.71
CA LEU A 157 7.62 -3.94 -1.63
C LEU A 157 7.08 -2.64 -1.03
N LEU A 158 6.63 -2.66 0.23
CA LEU A 158 5.99 -1.52 0.89
C LEU A 158 6.95 -0.39 1.28
N GLU A 159 8.23 -0.69 1.50
CA GLU A 159 9.26 0.30 1.83
C GLU A 159 9.76 1.06 0.59
N GLN A 160 9.38 0.61 -0.61
CA GLN A 160 9.64 1.35 -1.84
C GLN A 160 8.56 2.41 -2.02
N PRO A 161 8.92 3.71 -2.03
CA PRO A 161 7.93 4.77 -2.16
C PRO A 161 7.29 4.72 -3.54
N ILE A 162 5.95 4.67 -3.55
CA ILE A 162 5.16 4.77 -4.78
C ILE A 162 4.90 6.24 -5.07
N THR A 163 5.32 6.69 -6.24
CA THR A 163 5.28 8.09 -6.67
C THR A 163 4.36 8.30 -7.87
N HIS A 164 4.11 7.25 -8.66
CA HIS A 164 3.33 7.32 -9.89
C HIS A 164 2.21 6.27 -9.89
N ILE A 165 1.02 6.73 -10.26
CA ILE A 165 -0.17 5.89 -10.44
C ILE A 165 -0.59 6.04 -11.90
N ASP A 166 -0.47 4.96 -12.67
CA ASP A 166 -0.88 4.93 -14.07
C ASP A 166 -2.15 4.09 -14.23
N ALA A 167 -3.23 4.73 -14.68
CA ALA A 167 -4.50 4.08 -14.92
C ALA A 167 -4.40 2.90 -15.92
N LYS A 168 -3.43 2.96 -16.86
CA LYS A 168 -3.15 1.84 -17.78
C LYS A 168 -2.63 0.63 -17.00
N LEU A 169 -1.67 0.81 -16.08
CA LEU A 169 -1.11 -0.29 -15.29
C LEU A 169 -2.12 -0.91 -14.31
N LEU A 170 -3.00 -0.09 -13.72
CA LEU A 170 -4.03 -0.57 -12.79
C LEU A 170 -5.19 -1.27 -13.49
N GLY A 171 -5.49 -0.89 -14.74
CA GLY A 171 -6.60 -1.42 -15.51
C GLY A 171 -7.93 -0.85 -15.05
N SER A 172 -8.25 0.38 -15.47
CA SER A 172 -9.55 1.11 -15.42
C SER A 172 -10.36 1.15 -14.10
N LYS A 173 -10.00 0.39 -13.08
CA LYS A 173 -10.69 0.30 -11.79
C LYS A 173 -9.81 0.87 -10.68
N LEU A 174 -10.44 1.56 -9.74
CA LEU A 174 -9.78 2.10 -8.54
C LEU A 174 -9.50 1.00 -7.49
N ASP A 175 -10.13 -0.16 -7.61
CA ASP A 175 -10.05 -1.26 -6.65
C ASP A 175 -8.60 -1.67 -6.28
N PRO A 176 -7.65 -1.85 -7.24
CA PRO A 176 -6.30 -2.28 -6.89
C PRO A 176 -5.54 -1.25 -6.07
N PHE A 177 -5.82 0.05 -6.26
CA PHE A 177 -5.25 1.12 -5.46
C PHE A 177 -5.75 1.05 -4.02
N LEU A 178 -7.06 0.94 -3.83
CA LEU A 178 -7.68 0.87 -2.51
C LEU A 178 -7.24 -0.38 -1.75
N LEU A 179 -7.20 -1.53 -2.43
CA LEU A 179 -6.75 -2.79 -1.85
C LEU A 179 -5.26 -2.77 -1.49
N TYR A 180 -4.42 -2.12 -2.30
CA TYR A 180 -3.01 -1.95 -1.97
C TYR A 180 -2.83 -1.18 -0.65
N HIS A 181 -3.51 -0.03 -0.51
CA HIS A 181 -3.40 0.80 0.70
C HIS A 181 -3.99 0.10 1.92
N TYR A 182 -5.13 -0.57 1.76
CA TYR A 182 -5.75 -1.34 2.84
C TYR A 182 -4.85 -2.49 3.30
N TYR A 183 -4.41 -3.37 2.40
CA TYR A 183 -3.55 -4.49 2.77
C TYR A 183 -2.18 -4.03 3.28
N GLY A 184 -1.62 -2.94 2.72
CA GLY A 184 -0.38 -2.34 3.22
C GLY A 184 -0.54 -1.84 4.66
N GLY A 185 -1.64 -1.15 4.95
CA GLY A 185 -1.99 -0.72 6.31
C GLY A 185 -2.14 -1.90 7.28
N VAL A 186 -2.80 -2.98 6.87
CA VAL A 186 -2.94 -4.20 7.67
C VAL A 186 -1.58 -4.86 7.92
N VAL A 187 -0.72 -4.97 6.91
CA VAL A 187 0.65 -5.53 7.06
C VAL A 187 1.44 -4.72 8.09
N TYR A 188 1.44 -3.39 7.99
CA TYR A 188 2.13 -2.54 8.95
C TYR A 188 1.53 -2.64 10.36
N ALA A 189 0.21 -2.73 10.49
CA ALA A 189 -0.46 -2.93 11.77
C ALA A 189 -0.08 -4.26 12.43
N LEU A 190 0.00 -5.36 11.67
CA LEU A 190 0.47 -6.66 12.16
C LEU A 190 1.92 -6.62 12.62
N LEU A 191 2.75 -5.80 11.98
CA LEU A 191 4.14 -5.57 12.36
C LEU A 191 4.29 -4.53 13.49
N LYS A 192 3.18 -4.04 14.07
CA LYS A 192 3.14 -2.99 15.11
C LYS A 192 3.76 -1.65 14.67
N ARG A 193 3.87 -1.42 13.36
CA ARG A 193 4.30 -0.15 12.75
C ARG A 193 3.07 0.73 12.52
N TYR A 194 2.47 1.17 13.63
CA TYR A 194 1.16 1.85 13.60
C TYR A 194 1.17 3.21 12.89
N ARG A 195 2.32 3.92 12.91
CA ARG A 195 2.45 5.21 12.23
C ARG A 195 2.33 5.05 10.72
N GLU A 196 3.04 4.09 10.15
CA GLU A 196 3.00 3.78 8.72
C GLU A 196 1.64 3.19 8.34
N ALA A 197 1.06 2.32 9.18
CA ALA A 197 -0.28 1.79 8.97
C ALA A 197 -1.32 2.91 8.86
N MET A 198 -1.27 3.89 9.77
CA MET A 198 -2.17 5.05 9.77
C MET A 198 -2.03 5.87 8.48
N LEU A 199 -0.80 6.12 8.00
CA LEU A 199 -0.57 6.85 6.75
C LEU A 199 -1.19 6.13 5.54
N PHE A 200 -1.06 4.81 5.47
CA PHE A 200 -1.67 4.00 4.41
C PHE A 200 -3.20 4.05 4.45
N PHE A 201 -3.81 3.93 5.65
CA PHE A 201 -5.26 4.07 5.80
C PHE A 201 -5.75 5.49 5.49
N GLN A 202 -4.98 6.52 5.85
CA GLN A 202 -5.28 7.90 5.54
C GLN A 202 -5.31 8.15 4.02
N GLN A 203 -4.30 7.67 3.29
CA GLN A 203 -4.25 7.77 1.82
C GLN A 203 -5.48 7.13 1.15
N MET A 204 -5.98 6.01 1.70
CA MET A 204 -7.20 5.37 1.24
C MET A 204 -8.45 6.24 1.46
N ILE A 205 -8.52 6.98 2.58
CA ILE A 205 -9.66 7.84 2.96
C ILE A 205 -9.61 9.21 2.29
N GLU A 206 -8.43 9.67 1.86
CA GLU A 206 -8.22 10.96 1.20
C GLU A 206 -8.46 10.91 -0.31
N LEU A 207 -8.12 9.82 -1.00
CA LEU A 207 -8.42 9.65 -2.43
C LEU A 207 -9.91 9.64 -2.86
N PRO A 208 -10.90 9.29 -2.02
CA PRO A 208 -12.31 9.44 -2.32
C PRO A 208 -12.78 10.90 -2.53
N GLN A 209 -11.90 11.90 -2.57
CA GLN A 209 -12.27 13.24 -3.07
C GLN A 209 -12.86 13.19 -4.50
N TYR A 210 -12.56 12.14 -5.26
CA TYR A 210 -13.20 11.83 -6.56
C TYR A 210 -14.34 10.81 -6.46
N ALA A 211 -14.59 10.22 -5.28
CA ALA A 211 -15.72 9.34 -5.03
C ALA A 211 -16.97 10.16 -4.67
N SER A 212 -18.14 9.62 -4.98
CA SER A 212 -19.41 10.28 -4.66
C SER A 212 -19.50 10.58 -3.16
N GLY A 213 -19.85 11.82 -2.81
CA GLY A 213 -20.04 12.24 -1.41
C GLY A 213 -21.12 11.44 -0.67
N VAL A 214 -21.94 10.65 -1.38
CA VAL A 214 -22.85 9.65 -0.78
C VAL A 214 -22.06 8.49 -0.18
N VAL A 215 -21.08 7.94 -0.90
CA VAL A 215 -20.25 6.82 -0.43
C VAL A 215 -19.51 7.19 0.84
N LEU A 216 -18.92 8.39 0.89
CA LEU A 216 -18.24 8.88 2.09
C LEU A 216 -19.18 9.02 3.29
N ARG A 217 -20.41 9.49 3.07
CA ARG A 217 -21.44 9.59 4.12
C ARG A 217 -21.89 8.21 4.60
N THR A 218 -22.11 7.26 3.68
CA THR A 218 -22.48 5.89 4.04
C THR A 218 -21.37 5.18 4.82
N CYS A 219 -20.10 5.32 4.40
CA CYS A 219 -18.96 4.77 5.14
C CYS A 219 -18.88 5.31 6.58
N ARG A 220 -19.09 6.62 6.77
CA ARG A 220 -19.15 7.22 8.11
C ARG A 220 -20.33 6.69 8.93
N GLY A 221 -21.47 6.47 8.29
CA GLY A 221 -22.66 5.88 8.92
C GLY A 221 -22.50 4.40 9.31
N CYS A 222 -21.69 3.64 8.57
CA CYS A 222 -21.36 2.25 8.93
C CYS A 222 -20.31 2.18 10.06
N ALA A 223 -19.49 3.21 10.22
CA ALA A 223 -18.41 3.26 11.21
C ALA A 223 -18.80 3.93 12.54
N THR A 224 -20.09 3.97 12.90
CA THR A 224 -20.58 4.63 14.13
C THR A 224 -19.92 4.09 15.38
N VAL A 225 -19.79 2.77 15.50
CA VAL A 225 -19.12 2.09 16.63
C VAL A 225 -17.68 2.58 16.83
N TYR A 226 -16.99 2.95 15.74
CA TYR A 226 -15.62 3.47 15.81
C TYR A 226 -15.59 4.98 16.09
N ASN A 227 -16.53 5.75 15.55
CA ASN A 227 -16.64 7.18 15.83
C ASN A 227 -16.97 7.44 17.30
N ASP A 228 -17.81 6.60 17.90
CA ASP A 228 -18.17 6.65 19.32
C ASP A 228 -16.97 6.37 20.24
N LEU A 229 -15.89 5.75 19.75
CA LEU A 229 -14.67 5.54 20.53
C LEU A 229 -13.91 6.84 20.78
N MET A 230 -13.96 7.79 19.85
CA MET A 230 -13.21 9.06 19.90
C MET A 230 -13.42 9.86 21.20
N PRO A 231 -14.66 10.14 21.65
CA PRO A 231 -14.88 10.92 22.87
C PRO A 231 -14.28 10.29 24.14
N PHE A 232 -14.12 8.96 24.21
CA PHE A 232 -13.46 8.31 25.34
C PHE A 232 -11.95 8.61 25.43
N PHE A 233 -11.29 8.88 24.30
CA PHE A 233 -9.89 9.31 24.29
C PHE A 233 -9.71 10.77 24.73
N ASP A 234 -10.74 11.59 24.54
CA ASP A 234 -10.77 12.98 25.00
C ASP A 234 -11.05 13.02 26.51
N SER A 235 -12.03 12.25 27.00
CA SER A 235 -12.37 12.15 28.42
C SER A 235 -11.33 11.40 29.25
N SER A 236 -10.46 10.60 28.62
CA SER A 236 -9.43 9.77 29.26
C SER A 236 -9.99 8.73 30.26
N SER A 237 -11.25 8.33 30.09
CA SER A 237 -11.94 7.33 30.93
C SER A 237 -11.65 5.91 30.43
N ILE A 238 -10.91 5.12 31.20
CA ILE A 238 -10.45 3.78 30.76
C ILE A 238 -11.52 2.73 31.06
N GLY A 239 -12.18 2.81 32.22
CA GLY A 239 -13.25 1.90 32.62
C GLY A 239 -14.45 1.92 31.69
N GLU A 240 -14.93 3.11 31.30
CA GLU A 240 -16.04 3.25 30.35
C GLU A 240 -15.68 2.73 28.97
N LEU A 241 -14.45 2.99 28.51
CA LEU A 241 -13.95 2.45 27.25
C LEU A 241 -13.95 0.92 27.25
N CYS A 242 -13.51 0.28 28.35
CA CYS A 242 -13.53 -1.18 28.47
C CYS A 242 -14.97 -1.74 28.40
N ASN A 243 -15.91 -1.07 29.08
CA ASN A 243 -17.32 -1.46 29.06
C ASN A 243 -17.93 -1.29 27.66
N TYR A 244 -17.61 -0.21 26.95
CA TYR A 244 -18.09 0.03 25.59
C TYR A 244 -17.57 -1.04 24.61
N ILE A 245 -16.29 -1.40 24.70
CA ILE A 245 -15.69 -2.46 23.87
C ILE A 245 -16.34 -3.82 24.14
N GLN A 246 -16.70 -4.12 25.39
CA GLN A 246 -17.39 -5.37 25.74
C GLN A 246 -18.83 -5.39 25.22
N THR A 247 -19.56 -4.28 25.34
CA THR A 247 -20.92 -4.13 24.83
C THR A 247 -20.97 -4.31 23.29
N ASN A 248 -20.02 -3.73 22.57
CA ASN A 248 -19.96 -3.79 21.09
C ASN A 248 -19.09 -4.94 20.54
N LYS A 249 -18.83 -5.98 21.35
CA LYS A 249 -17.95 -7.09 20.97
C LYS A 249 -18.38 -7.79 19.68
N GLN A 250 -19.68 -8.00 19.47
CA GLN A 250 -20.18 -8.72 18.29
C GLN A 250 -19.86 -7.96 16.99
N ALA A 251 -20.19 -6.67 16.91
CA ALA A 251 -19.89 -5.83 15.76
C ALA A 251 -18.38 -5.77 15.45
N LEU A 252 -17.54 -5.60 16.48
CA LEU A 252 -16.08 -5.58 16.31
C LEU A 252 -15.49 -6.93 15.88
N THR A 253 -16.14 -8.05 16.23
CA THR A 253 -15.70 -9.40 15.84
C THR A 253 -16.10 -9.70 14.41
N GLU A 254 -17.28 -9.27 13.96
CA GLU A 254 -17.72 -9.35 12.56
C GLU A 254 -16.77 -8.60 11.62
N ASP A 255 -16.28 -7.44 12.06
CA ASP A 255 -15.28 -6.65 11.31
C ASP A 255 -13.84 -7.20 11.40
N GLY A 256 -13.58 -8.19 12.28
CA GLY A 256 -12.24 -8.73 12.52
C GLY A 256 -11.28 -7.81 13.29
N ASN A 257 -11.77 -6.67 13.80
CA ASN A 257 -10.96 -5.64 14.46
C ASN A 257 -10.95 -5.73 15.99
N TYR A 258 -11.69 -6.67 16.57
CA TYR A 258 -11.82 -6.81 18.03
C TYR A 258 -10.48 -6.92 18.76
N THR A 259 -9.51 -7.63 18.19
CA THR A 259 -8.17 -7.76 18.79
C THR A 259 -7.40 -6.44 18.85
N LEU A 260 -7.60 -5.57 17.85
CA LEU A 260 -7.04 -4.21 17.86
C LEU A 260 -7.75 -3.33 18.89
N ALA A 261 -9.07 -3.46 19.02
CA ALA A 261 -9.85 -2.73 20.03
C ALA A 261 -9.38 -3.05 21.46
N LEU A 262 -9.00 -4.31 21.74
CA LEU A 262 -8.44 -4.70 23.05
C LEU A 262 -7.09 -4.06 23.38
N LEU A 263 -6.37 -3.52 22.39
CA LEU A 263 -5.12 -2.78 22.63
C LEU A 263 -5.39 -1.33 23.08
N LEU A 264 -6.58 -0.79 22.81
CA LEU A 264 -6.92 0.61 23.07
C LEU A 264 -6.82 1.02 24.54
N PRO A 265 -7.29 0.23 25.54
CA PRO A 265 -7.16 0.62 26.94
C PRO A 265 -5.71 0.82 27.38
N ASN A 266 -4.80 -0.05 26.92
CA ASN A 266 -3.37 0.09 27.22
C ASN A 266 -2.76 1.29 26.49
N ALA A 267 -3.18 1.55 25.24
CA ALA A 267 -2.77 2.74 24.52
C ALA A 267 -3.26 4.04 25.20
N LEU A 268 -4.49 4.05 25.73
CA LEU A 268 -5.04 5.18 26.46
C LEU A 268 -4.27 5.44 27.76
N ARG A 269 -3.94 4.40 28.53
CA ARG A 269 -3.05 4.50 29.71
C ARG A 269 -1.71 5.13 29.36
N ASN A 270 -1.06 4.63 28.31
CA ASN A 270 0.20 5.18 27.82
C ASN A 270 0.05 6.64 27.41
N LEU A 271 -1.06 7.01 26.78
CA LEU A 271 -1.34 8.37 26.35
C LEU A 271 -1.59 9.33 27.53
N VAL A 272 -2.30 8.87 28.58
CA VAL A 272 -2.46 9.62 29.84
C VAL A 272 -1.08 9.88 30.44
N ILE A 273 -0.24 8.85 30.57
CA ILE A 273 1.13 8.97 31.10
C ILE A 273 1.98 9.92 30.24
N LYS A 274 1.88 9.85 28.90
CA LYS A 274 2.59 10.77 27.98
C LYS A 274 2.11 12.22 28.08
N ARG A 275 0.88 12.48 28.55
CA ARG A 275 0.36 13.84 28.77
C ARG A 275 0.87 14.44 30.10
N LEU A 276 1.19 13.63 31.11
CA LEU A 276 1.62 14.09 32.44
C LEU A 276 2.86 15.01 32.43
N PRO A 277 3.95 14.73 31.68
CA PRO A 277 5.12 15.60 31.61
C PRO A 277 4.85 17.03 31.13
N LYS A 278 3.73 17.27 30.44
CA LYS A 278 3.36 18.61 29.96
C LYS A 278 2.90 19.53 31.09
N ILE A 279 2.38 18.95 32.17
CA ILE A 279 1.75 19.69 33.28
C ILE A 279 2.59 19.56 34.55
N TYR A 280 3.24 18.42 34.75
CA TYR A 280 3.93 18.09 35.99
C TYR A 280 5.42 17.78 35.74
N SER A 281 6.30 18.38 36.55
CA SER A 281 7.72 18.02 36.58
C SER A 281 8.02 16.85 37.50
N ASN A 282 7.32 16.74 38.63
CA ASN A 282 7.45 15.68 39.63
C ASN A 282 6.06 15.19 40.06
N MET A 283 5.87 13.87 40.17
CA MET A 283 4.57 13.28 40.56
C MET A 283 4.74 11.95 41.29
N SER A 284 3.87 11.63 42.26
CA SER A 284 3.93 10.35 42.99
C SER A 284 3.34 9.20 42.16
N LEU A 285 3.90 7.99 42.30
CA LEU A 285 3.40 6.78 41.62
C LEU A 285 1.94 6.46 41.97
N ALA A 286 1.51 6.76 43.20
CA ALA A 286 0.13 6.56 43.63
C ALA A 286 -0.86 7.47 42.89
N ARG A 287 -0.50 8.74 42.68
CA ARG A 287 -1.34 9.68 41.93
C ARG A 287 -1.38 9.33 40.45
N ILE A 288 -0.29 8.82 39.90
CA ILE A 288 -0.24 8.31 38.52
C ILE A 288 -1.13 7.06 38.38
N ALA A 289 -1.12 6.16 39.37
CA ALA A 289 -1.99 4.98 39.39
C ALA A 289 -3.47 5.36 39.36
N GLU A 290 -3.87 6.36 40.15
CA GLU A 290 -5.24 6.88 40.18
C GLU A 290 -5.65 7.47 38.82
N MET A 291 -4.81 8.32 38.21
CA MET A 291 -5.11 8.95 36.93
C MET A 291 -5.11 8.00 35.73
N ALA A 292 -4.30 6.93 35.78
CA ALA A 292 -4.22 5.92 34.73
C ALA A 292 -5.11 4.68 35.00
N GLU A 293 -5.96 4.72 36.04
CA GLU A 293 -6.81 3.61 36.48
C GLU A 293 -6.04 2.27 36.59
N LEU A 294 -4.83 2.32 37.16
CA LEU A 294 -3.97 1.16 37.39
C LEU A 294 -4.10 0.64 38.82
N ARG A 295 -3.96 -0.68 39.00
CA ARG A 295 -4.27 -1.34 40.28
C ARG A 295 -3.19 -1.14 41.33
N SER A 296 -1.95 -0.87 40.91
CA SER A 296 -0.80 -0.79 41.81
C SER A 296 0.27 0.18 41.29
N ALA A 297 0.97 0.83 42.23
CA ALA A 297 2.16 1.62 41.97
C ALA A 297 3.27 0.82 41.28
N ALA A 298 3.33 -0.50 41.50
CA ALA A 298 4.28 -1.39 40.83
C ALA A 298 3.96 -1.59 39.34
N GLU A 299 2.68 -1.69 38.97
CA GLU A 299 2.25 -1.77 37.55
C GLU A 299 2.57 -0.45 36.82
N VAL A 300 2.38 0.69 37.49
CA VAL A 300 2.77 2.01 36.97
C VAL A 300 4.27 2.08 36.72
N GLU A 301 5.08 1.64 37.68
CA GLU A 301 6.53 1.64 37.56
C GLU A 301 6.99 0.79 36.37
N GLN A 302 6.44 -0.42 36.23
CA GLN A 302 6.73 -1.30 35.08
C GLN A 302 6.33 -0.64 33.75
N HIS A 303 5.17 0.01 33.69
CA HIS A 303 4.73 0.72 32.49
C HIS A 303 5.66 1.89 32.15
N ILE A 304 6.03 2.72 33.12
CA ILE A 304 6.95 3.85 32.90
C ILE A 304 8.32 3.34 32.44
N LEU A 305 8.86 2.29 33.07
CA LEU A 305 10.12 1.67 32.64
C LEU A 305 10.04 1.12 31.22
N ALA A 306 8.94 0.47 30.85
CA ALA A 306 8.73 -0.02 29.48
C ALA A 306 8.69 1.15 28.47
N MET A 307 8.08 2.28 28.83
CA MET A 307 8.01 3.47 27.99
C MET A 307 9.36 4.20 27.88
N VAL A 308 10.17 4.21 28.95
CA VAL A 308 11.54 4.74 28.93
C VAL A 308 12.43 3.86 28.04
N ASN A 309 12.36 2.53 28.18
CA ASN A 309 13.12 1.60 27.33
C ASN A 309 12.72 1.67 25.85
N ALA A 310 11.46 1.99 25.56
CA ALA A 310 10.96 2.22 24.21
C ALA A 310 11.32 3.62 23.65
N ASN A 311 12.09 4.43 24.41
CA ASN A 311 12.42 5.82 24.10
C ASN A 311 11.19 6.73 23.88
N GLU A 312 10.05 6.38 24.45
CA GLU A 312 8.80 7.14 24.30
C GLU A 312 8.58 8.19 25.39
N LEU A 313 9.24 8.03 26.54
CA LEU A 313 9.09 8.88 27.71
C LEU A 313 10.46 9.09 28.38
N ARG A 314 10.79 10.33 28.72
CA ARG A 314 11.98 10.66 29.52
C ARG A 314 11.56 10.90 30.96
N ALA A 315 11.79 9.91 31.80
CA ALA A 315 11.42 9.97 33.21
C ALA A 315 12.43 9.20 34.06
N SER A 316 12.73 9.73 35.24
CA SER A 316 13.56 9.09 36.25
C SER A 316 12.69 8.71 37.45
N ILE A 317 12.83 7.48 37.93
CA ILE A 317 12.03 6.95 39.04
C ILE A 317 12.89 6.93 40.30
N THR A 318 12.45 7.69 41.32
CA THR A 318 13.08 7.65 42.64
C THR A 318 12.22 6.82 43.58
N ARG A 319 12.71 5.65 43.99
CA ARG A 319 12.06 4.81 45.01
C ARG A 319 12.40 5.36 46.39
N ARG A 320 11.38 5.57 47.23
CA ARG A 320 11.59 5.86 48.65
C ARG A 320 11.28 4.58 49.42
N GLY A 321 12.31 3.99 50.04
CA GLY A 321 12.14 2.75 50.81
C GLY A 321 11.22 2.97 52.01
N SER A 322 10.06 2.32 52.02
CA SER A 322 9.20 2.21 53.20
C SER A 322 9.58 0.96 54.00
N ALA A 323 9.60 1.07 55.34
CA ALA A 323 9.81 -0.04 56.26
C ALA A 323 8.70 -1.13 56.19
N THR A 324 7.61 -0.88 55.46
CA THR A 324 6.45 -1.78 55.32
C THR A 324 6.36 -2.53 53.99
N GLY A 325 7.37 -2.43 53.11
CA GLY A 325 7.36 -3.13 51.82
C GLY A 325 6.42 -2.53 50.76
N ALA A 326 5.74 -1.41 51.06
CA ALA A 326 4.98 -0.64 50.08
C ALA A 326 5.93 0.17 49.18
N VAL A 327 5.81 0.00 47.86
CA VAL A 327 6.60 0.72 46.85
C VAL A 327 6.03 2.14 46.73
N GLU A 328 6.52 3.04 47.57
CA GLU A 328 6.27 4.48 47.44
C GLU A 328 7.43 5.11 46.67
N GLY A 329 7.12 5.76 45.55
CA GLY A 329 8.13 6.40 44.70
C GLY A 329 7.58 7.63 44.02
N THR A 330 8.49 8.53 43.65
CA THR A 330 8.18 9.72 42.86
C THR A 330 8.85 9.60 41.50
N VAL A 331 8.12 9.99 40.46
CA VAL A 331 8.61 10.07 39.09
C VAL A 331 8.94 11.51 38.80
N GLN A 332 10.18 11.76 38.39
CA GLN A 332 10.64 13.03 37.86
C GLN A 332 10.60 12.94 36.34
N PHE A 333 9.76 13.78 35.73
CA PHE A 333 9.66 13.89 34.28
C PHE A 333 10.68 14.89 33.78
N GLU A 334 11.53 14.46 32.85
CA GLU A 334 12.38 15.38 32.11
C GLU A 334 11.56 15.87 30.92
N GLY A 335 11.12 17.13 30.98
CA GLY A 335 10.35 17.75 29.91
C GLY A 335 11.06 17.55 28.57
N ALA A 336 10.29 17.24 27.51
CA ALA A 336 10.79 16.93 26.18
C ALA A 336 11.55 18.09 25.47
N THR A 337 11.80 19.19 26.16
CA THR A 337 12.60 20.32 25.70
C THR A 337 13.63 20.69 26.77
N PRO A 338 14.93 20.49 26.53
CA PRO A 338 15.95 21.25 27.24
C PRO A 338 15.68 22.75 26.97
N PRO A 339 15.57 23.62 27.99
CA PRO A 339 15.39 25.07 27.80
C PRO A 339 16.66 25.77 27.27
N THR A 340 17.62 25.03 26.72
CA THR A 340 18.88 25.55 26.19
C THR A 340 19.22 24.75 24.95
N GLY A 341 19.69 25.41 23.88
CA GLY A 341 19.93 24.85 22.55
C GLY A 341 21.02 23.77 22.45
N ARG A 342 21.00 22.78 23.34
CA ARG A 342 21.70 21.52 23.19
C ARG A 342 20.82 20.55 22.43
N LEU A 343 21.37 19.99 21.36
CA LEU A 343 20.80 18.85 20.65
C LEU A 343 20.43 17.75 21.66
N PRO A 344 19.26 17.10 21.52
CA PRO A 344 18.92 15.96 22.34
C PRO A 344 20.03 14.90 22.25
N PRO A 345 20.38 14.22 23.36
CA PRO A 345 21.47 13.24 23.38
C PRO A 345 21.28 12.07 22.41
N ASP A 346 20.04 11.86 21.92
CA ASP A 346 19.66 10.78 21.01
C ASP A 346 19.81 11.12 19.52
N VAL A 347 20.10 12.38 19.16
CA VAL A 347 20.23 12.81 17.76
C VAL A 347 21.70 12.74 17.36
N SER A 348 22.10 11.63 16.74
CA SER A 348 23.42 11.51 16.12
C SER A 348 23.54 12.50 14.94
N GLN A 349 24.72 13.09 14.76
CA GLN A 349 25.01 13.93 13.57
C GLN A 349 24.79 13.14 12.26
N GLU A 350 25.02 11.83 12.30
CA GLU A 350 24.75 10.89 11.20
C GLU A 350 23.24 10.82 10.87
N GLY A 351 22.37 10.78 11.87
CA GLY A 351 20.92 10.77 11.66
C GLY A 351 20.43 12.06 11.00
N ILE A 352 20.99 13.21 11.40
CA ILE A 352 20.70 14.50 10.75
C ILE A 352 21.18 14.49 9.29
N ALA A 353 22.39 14.00 9.04
CA ALA A 353 22.93 13.92 7.68
C ALA A 353 22.08 13.02 6.77
N GLN A 354 21.60 11.88 7.27
CA GLN A 354 20.69 10.99 6.54
C GLN A 354 19.35 11.67 6.24
N LEU A 355 18.77 12.37 7.23
CA LEU A 355 17.55 13.16 7.05
C LEU A 355 17.75 14.25 5.98
N MET A 356 18.87 14.97 6.01
CA MET A 356 19.19 15.99 5.00
C MET A 356 19.29 15.39 3.60
N GLN A 357 19.91 14.21 3.45
CA GLN A 357 19.98 13.50 2.17
C GLN A 357 18.59 13.08 1.66
N GLN A 358 17.73 12.56 2.55
CA GLN A 358 16.36 12.21 2.19
C GLN A 358 15.54 13.41 1.74
N VAL A 359 15.65 14.54 2.46
CA VAL A 359 14.97 15.79 2.10
C VAL A 359 15.47 16.32 0.76
N ALA A 360 16.79 16.28 0.50
CA ALA A 360 17.35 16.69 -0.78
C ALA A 360 16.82 15.83 -1.95
N ALA A 361 16.75 14.50 -1.76
CA ALA A 361 16.20 13.59 -2.77
C ALA A 361 14.71 13.86 -3.04
N LEU A 362 13.92 14.12 -2.01
CA LEU A 362 12.51 14.50 -2.15
C LEU A 362 12.35 15.85 -2.86
N SER A 363 13.19 16.84 -2.56
CA SER A 363 13.18 18.14 -3.22
C SER A 363 13.44 18.03 -4.72
N GLU A 364 14.38 17.17 -5.13
CA GLU A 364 14.64 16.91 -6.55
C GLU A 364 13.47 16.23 -7.24
N LEU A 365 12.80 15.30 -6.55
CA LEU A 365 11.59 14.66 -7.06
C LEU A 365 10.48 15.70 -7.30
N VAL A 366 10.22 16.57 -6.31
CA VAL A 366 9.22 17.63 -6.42
C VAL A 366 9.55 18.58 -7.58
N ARG A 367 10.81 19.03 -7.68
CA ARG A 367 11.27 19.88 -8.80
C ARG A 367 11.02 19.23 -10.16
N ASN A 368 11.31 17.92 -10.29
CA ASN A 368 11.06 17.19 -11.53
C ASN A 368 9.56 17.04 -11.83
N ALA A 369 8.73 16.83 -10.82
CA ALA A 369 7.27 16.77 -10.97
C ALA A 369 6.69 18.13 -11.40
N GLU A 370 7.16 19.23 -10.83
CA GLU A 370 6.78 20.59 -11.22
C GLU A 370 7.16 20.89 -12.67
N LEU A 371 8.37 20.51 -13.10
CA LEU A 371 8.80 20.65 -14.50
C LEU A 371 7.92 19.85 -15.46
N GLN A 372 7.54 18.62 -15.10
CA GLN A 372 6.62 17.82 -15.91
C GLN A 372 5.23 18.46 -15.99
N LEU A 373 4.73 19.03 -14.90
CA LEU A 373 3.47 19.77 -14.91
C LEU A 373 3.55 21.03 -15.78
N ALA A 374 4.62 21.83 -15.63
CA ALA A 374 4.83 23.06 -16.40
C ALA A 374 4.96 22.80 -17.91
N THR A 375 5.56 21.67 -18.30
CA THR A 375 5.72 21.26 -19.70
C THR A 375 4.51 20.49 -20.26
N SER A 376 3.52 20.17 -19.41
CA SER A 376 2.34 19.43 -19.85
C SER A 376 1.45 20.29 -20.74
N THR A 377 0.98 19.71 -21.84
CA THR A 377 0.13 20.39 -22.83
C THR A 377 -1.20 20.84 -22.25
N GLU A 378 -1.73 20.12 -21.24
CA GLU A 378 -2.95 20.48 -20.53
C GLU A 378 -2.76 21.72 -19.64
N PHE A 379 -1.63 21.81 -18.95
CA PHE A 379 -1.30 22.98 -18.14
C PHE A 379 -1.00 24.20 -19.02
N MET A 380 -0.22 24.02 -20.09
CA MET A 380 0.01 25.09 -21.06
C MET A 380 -1.31 25.54 -21.70
N GLY A 381 -2.22 24.62 -22.07
CA GLY A 381 -3.53 24.96 -22.62
C GLY A 381 -4.42 25.72 -21.64
N ARG A 382 -4.46 25.35 -20.35
CA ARG A 382 -5.24 26.05 -19.32
C ARG A 382 -4.64 27.38 -18.89
N SER A 383 -3.31 27.44 -18.75
CA SER A 383 -2.59 28.67 -18.43
C SER A 383 -2.67 29.68 -19.58
N MET A 384 -2.58 29.23 -20.82
CA MET A 384 -2.79 30.09 -21.98
C MET A 384 -4.27 30.44 -22.18
N GLY A 385 -5.21 29.54 -21.88
CA GLY A 385 -6.65 29.86 -21.93
C GLY A 385 -7.03 30.97 -20.95
N ALA A 386 -6.47 30.94 -19.74
CA ALA A 386 -6.63 32.01 -18.75
C ALA A 386 -5.94 33.32 -19.17
N HIS A 387 -4.80 33.24 -19.87
CA HIS A 387 -4.12 34.43 -20.42
C HIS A 387 -4.80 34.99 -21.69
N MET A 388 -5.46 34.16 -22.49
CA MET A 388 -6.17 34.57 -23.71
C MET A 388 -7.47 35.35 -23.43
N GLU A 389 -8.10 35.17 -22.26
CA GLU A 389 -9.27 35.97 -21.86
C GLU A 389 -8.91 37.44 -21.53
N ASP A 390 -7.64 37.72 -21.19
CA ASP A 390 -7.14 39.05 -20.84
C ASP A 390 -6.28 39.71 -21.96
N MET A 391 -6.10 39.05 -23.11
CA MET A 391 -5.19 39.49 -24.18
C MET A 391 -5.90 40.05 -25.40
N SER A 392 -5.29 41.08 -26.02
CA SER A 392 -5.79 41.70 -27.25
C SER A 392 -5.64 40.76 -28.45
N MET A 393 -6.56 40.83 -29.41
CA MET A 393 -6.67 39.93 -30.56
C MET A 393 -5.38 39.88 -31.43
N ASP A 394 -4.61 40.98 -31.45
CA ASP A 394 -3.34 41.08 -32.17
C ASP A 394 -2.19 40.28 -31.51
N GLU A 395 -2.21 40.09 -30.18
CA GLU A 395 -1.21 39.28 -29.47
C GLU A 395 -1.48 37.78 -29.60
N VAL A 396 -2.75 37.40 -29.76
CA VAL A 396 -3.18 36.01 -29.97
C VAL A 396 -2.69 35.49 -31.33
N ASP A 397 -2.81 36.29 -32.39
CA ASP A 397 -2.37 35.91 -33.75
C ASP A 397 -0.84 35.76 -33.85
N TYR A 398 -0.09 36.60 -33.14
CA TYR A 398 1.37 36.50 -33.08
C TYR A 398 1.85 35.21 -32.39
N MET A 399 1.17 34.76 -31.33
CA MET A 399 1.53 33.53 -30.62
C MET A 399 1.11 32.25 -31.37
N VAL A 400 -0.06 32.24 -32.02
CA VAL A 400 -0.52 31.08 -32.81
C VAL A 400 0.39 30.83 -34.02
N GLY A 401 0.94 31.90 -34.63
CA GLY A 401 1.95 31.80 -35.69
C GLY A 401 3.25 31.12 -35.26
N ASN A 402 3.72 31.39 -34.04
CA ASN A 402 4.94 30.78 -33.49
C ASN A 402 4.75 29.33 -33.02
N ILE A 403 3.53 28.92 -32.67
CA ILE A 403 3.24 27.53 -32.30
C ILE A 403 3.22 26.63 -33.54
N SER A 404 2.69 27.12 -34.67
CA SER A 404 2.68 26.37 -35.94
C SER A 404 4.11 26.09 -36.44
N SER A 405 5.05 27.01 -36.21
CA SER A 405 6.47 26.82 -36.56
C SER A 405 7.20 25.90 -35.56
N ALA A 406 6.86 25.93 -34.26
CA ALA A 406 7.48 25.08 -33.24
C ALA A 406 6.99 23.62 -33.28
N VAL A 407 5.72 23.38 -33.62
CA VAL A 407 5.14 22.02 -33.72
C VAL A 407 5.54 21.34 -35.04
N GLY A 408 5.78 22.11 -36.11
CA GLY A 408 6.24 21.58 -37.40
C GLY A 408 7.71 21.08 -37.41
N ALA A 409 8.53 21.48 -36.44
CA ALA A 409 9.97 21.17 -36.42
C ALA A 409 10.34 19.83 -35.74
N LYS A 410 9.36 19.05 -35.26
CA LYS A 410 9.58 17.71 -34.66
C LYS A 410 9.16 16.52 -35.55
N GLY A 411 9.00 16.76 -36.86
CA GLY A 411 8.92 15.70 -37.87
C GLY A 411 10.17 15.73 -38.75
N PHE A 412 10.86 14.58 -38.84
CA PHE A 412 12.11 14.31 -39.58
C PHE A 412 13.43 14.67 -38.84
N HIS A 413 13.88 13.75 -37.97
CA HIS A 413 14.97 12.83 -38.30
C HIS A 413 15.11 11.71 -37.25
#